data_AF-A0A4Y7Q4B3-F1
#
_entry.id   AF-A0A4Y7Q4B3-F1
#
_cell.length_a   1.000
_cell.length_b   1.000
_cell.length_c   1.000
_cell.angle_alpha   90.00
_cell.angle_beta   90.00
_cell.angle_gamma   90.00
#
_symmetry.space_group_name_H-M   'P 1'
#
loop_
_entity.id
_entity.type
_entity.pdbx_description
1 polymer ?
#
loop_
_entity_poly.entity_id
_entity_poly.type
_entity_poly.pdbx_seq_one_letter_code
_entity_poly.pdbx_strand_id
1 'polypeptide(L)'
;MWKETNRFLLLSSATLSLVRLHLRVFIAGATAVLALLLAARVFMEEMRRTLKWLLVQSEAWIARGTLDTSNGREVSSHVQDGLTAYAHRQAAMYRALGVKFAKMWEGVPALVEREDEPTPPDDDDLPADFDHSPEAANIVAG
;
A
#
# COMPACT_ATOMS: atom_id res chain seq x y z
N MET A 1 34.11 36.36 35.60
CA MET A 1 33.27 36.89 34.52
C MET A 1 33.49 36.22 33.16
N TRP A 2 34.72 36.09 32.63
CA TRP A 2 34.96 35.49 31.29
C TRP A 2 34.66 33.97 31.16
N LYS A 3 34.75 33.19 32.25
CA LYS A 3 34.51 31.73 32.22
C LYS A 3 33.02 31.35 32.07
N GLU A 4 32.10 32.18 32.54
CA GLU A 4 30.67 31.89 32.54
C GLU A 4 30.03 32.18 31.18
N THR A 5 30.46 33.25 30.50
CA THR A 5 29.99 33.61 29.15
C THR A 5 30.37 32.54 28.11
N ASN A 6 31.56 31.95 28.23
CA ASN A 6 32.00 30.86 27.34
C ASN A 6 31.21 29.56 27.56
N ARG A 7 30.81 29.23 28.80
CA ARG A 7 29.95 28.05 29.06
C ARG A 7 28.57 28.21 28.45
N PHE A 8 27.97 29.40 28.53
CA PHE A 8 26.64 29.67 27.97
C PHE A 8 26.59 29.54 26.43
N LEU A 9 27.62 30.04 25.74
CA LEU A 9 27.71 29.94 24.28
C LEU A 9 27.91 28.48 23.80
N LEU A 10 28.69 27.69 24.55
CA LEU A 10 28.89 26.27 24.26
C LEU A 10 27.62 25.43 24.50
N LEU A 11 26.88 25.71 25.57
CA LEU A 11 25.57 25.06 25.85
C LEU A 11 24.52 25.42 24.79
N SER A 12 24.44 26.68 24.36
CA SER A 12 23.55 27.11 23.28
C SER A 12 23.93 26.44 21.94
N SER A 13 25.21 26.39 21.59
CA SER A 13 25.68 25.70 20.37
C SER A 13 25.40 24.19 20.40
N ALA A 14 25.58 23.53 21.54
CA ALA A 14 25.31 22.11 21.71
C ALA A 14 23.80 21.78 21.60
N THR A 15 22.93 22.60 22.20
CA THR A 15 21.47 22.45 22.08
C THR A 15 20.97 22.68 20.65
N LEU A 16 21.47 23.70 19.95
CA LEU A 16 21.19 23.93 18.53
C LEU A 16 21.66 22.77 17.63
N SER A 17 22.82 22.18 17.94
CA SER A 17 23.36 21.03 17.20
C SER A 17 22.54 19.77 17.44
N LEU A 18 22.09 19.55 18.69
CA LEU A 18 21.21 18.44 19.06
C LEU A 18 19.84 18.58 18.39
N VAL A 19 19.20 19.75 18.43
CA VAL A 19 17.92 20.00 17.75
C VAL A 19 18.04 19.80 16.24
N ARG A 20 19.14 20.24 15.62
CA ARG A 20 19.39 19.98 14.19
C ARG A 20 19.58 18.50 13.89
N LEU A 21 20.24 17.74 14.77
CA LEU A 21 20.40 16.30 14.62
C LEU A 21 19.05 15.59 14.71
N HIS A 22 18.24 15.90 15.73
CA HIS A 22 16.90 15.35 15.89
C HIS A 22 15.99 15.70 14.71
N LEU A 23 16.02 16.94 14.23
CA LEU A 23 15.25 17.36 13.06
C LEU A 23 15.68 16.61 11.80
N ARG A 24 16.98 16.38 11.59
CA ARG A 24 17.49 15.58 10.45
C ARG A 24 17.07 14.12 10.53
N VAL A 25 17.14 13.50 11.71
CA VAL A 25 16.69 12.11 11.93
C VAL A 25 15.19 12.00 11.69
N PHE A 26 14.40 12.96 12.19
CA PHE A 26 12.97 13.01 11.98
C PHE A 26 12.60 13.18 10.51
N ILE A 27 13.24 14.13 9.80
CA ILE A 27 13.03 14.33 8.36
C ILE A 27 13.43 13.07 7.58
N ALA A 28 14.58 12.47 7.89
CA ALA A 28 15.02 11.24 7.24
C ALA A 28 14.01 10.10 7.44
N GLY A 29 13.51 9.92 8.66
CA GLY A 29 12.46 8.96 8.98
C GLY A 29 11.17 9.22 8.19
N ALA A 30 10.69 10.47 8.18
CA ALA A 30 9.49 10.85 7.44
C ALA A 30 9.64 10.63 5.93
N THR A 31 10.82 10.94 5.35
CA THR A 31 11.09 10.68 3.93
C THR A 31 11.15 9.20 3.60
N ALA A 32 11.67 8.36 4.50
CA ALA A 32 11.72 6.92 4.32
C ALA A 32 10.31 6.30 4.34
N VAL A 33 9.46 6.73 5.28
CA VAL A 33 8.06 6.30 5.34
C VAL A 33 7.29 6.72 4.09
N LEU A 34 7.44 7.97 3.65
CA LEU A 34 6.81 8.45 2.42
C LEU A 34 7.28 7.66 1.18
N ALA A 35 8.57 7.32 1.09
CA ALA A 35 9.10 6.52 0.00
C ALA A 35 8.51 5.09 -0.01
N LEU A 36 8.34 4.49 1.17
CA LEU A 36 7.74 3.16 1.31
C LEU A 36 6.26 3.17 0.87
N LEU A 37 5.49 4.16 1.31
CA LEU A 37 4.08 4.31 0.92
C LEU A 37 3.93 4.53 -0.59
N LEU A 38 4.81 5.35 -1.19
CA LEU A 38 4.83 5.54 -2.64
C LEU A 38 5.13 4.24 -3.39
N ALA A 39 6.12 3.47 -2.93
CA ALA A 39 6.46 2.18 -3.54
C ALA A 39 5.29 1.19 -3.46
N ALA A 40 4.60 1.12 -2.31
CA ALA A 40 3.42 0.27 -2.14
C ALA A 40 2.30 0.65 -3.12
N ARG A 41 2.00 1.94 -3.27
CA ARG A 41 0.99 2.43 -4.23
C ARG A 41 1.33 2.10 -5.67
N VAL A 42 2.59 2.31 -6.07
CA VAL A 42 3.05 1.96 -7.43
C VAL A 42 2.89 0.46 -7.67
N PHE A 43 3.28 -0.36 -6.70
CA PHE A 43 3.18 -1.81 -6.80
C PHE A 43 1.72 -2.28 -6.94
N MET A 44 0.78 -1.71 -6.17
CA MET A 44 -0.65 -2.00 -6.30
C MET A 44 -1.18 -1.68 -7.71
N GLU A 45 -0.80 -0.52 -8.26
CA GLU A 45 -1.23 -0.10 -9.58
C GLU A 45 -0.66 -0.98 -10.69
N GLU A 46 0.61 -1.40 -10.59
CA GLU A 46 1.24 -2.29 -11.57
C GLU A 46 0.63 -3.70 -11.56
N MET A 47 0.25 -4.23 -10.39
CA MET A 47 -0.49 -5.49 -10.30
C MET A 47 -1.87 -5.39 -10.95
N ARG A 48 -2.60 -4.30 -10.69
CA ARG A 48 -3.90 -4.03 -11.33
C ARG A 48 -3.78 -3.93 -12.86
N ARG A 49 -2.76 -3.22 -13.36
CA ARG A 49 -2.47 -3.10 -14.79
C ARG A 49 -2.17 -4.45 -15.42
N THR A 50 -1.36 -5.27 -14.76
CA THR A 50 -0.99 -6.62 -15.24
C THR A 50 -2.22 -7.50 -15.40
N LEU A 51 -3.11 -7.53 -14.39
CA LEU A 51 -4.36 -8.30 -14.48
C LEU A 51 -5.26 -7.82 -15.62
N LYS A 52 -5.41 -6.50 -15.79
CA LYS A 52 -6.16 -5.93 -16.90
C LYS A 52 -5.54 -6.28 -18.25
N TRP A 53 -4.22 -6.22 -18.36
CA TRP A 53 -3.51 -6.55 -19.59
C TRP A 53 -3.71 -8.02 -19.98
N LEU A 54 -3.65 -8.96 -19.02
CA LEU A 54 -3.92 -10.38 -19.27
C LEU A 54 -5.33 -10.62 -19.82
N LEU A 55 -6.33 -9.91 -19.29
CA LEU A 55 -7.70 -9.99 -19.79
C LEU A 55 -7.79 -9.49 -21.24
N VAL A 56 -7.24 -8.30 -21.52
CA VAL A 56 -7.21 -7.71 -22.87
C VAL A 56 -6.49 -8.63 -23.86
N GLN A 57 -5.38 -9.26 -23.48
CA GLN A 57 -4.70 -10.24 -24.34
C GLN A 57 -5.59 -11.44 -24.65
N SER A 58 -6.34 -11.94 -23.67
CA SER A 58 -7.26 -13.05 -23.89
C SER A 58 -8.34 -12.71 -24.92
N GLU A 59 -8.90 -11.51 -24.85
CA GLU A 59 -9.91 -11.01 -25.78
C GLU A 59 -9.32 -10.78 -27.17
N ALA A 60 -8.10 -10.22 -27.23
CA ALA A 60 -7.39 -10.01 -28.48
C ALA A 60 -7.10 -11.34 -29.21
N TRP A 61 -6.83 -12.42 -28.49
CA TRP A 61 -6.69 -13.75 -29.10
C TRP A 61 -8.01 -14.24 -29.70
N ILE A 62 -9.13 -14.11 -28.97
CA ILE A 62 -10.45 -14.48 -29.49
C ILE A 62 -10.77 -13.70 -30.78
N ALA A 63 -10.55 -12.38 -30.76
CA ALA A 63 -10.79 -11.53 -31.92
C ALA A 63 -9.94 -11.94 -33.15
N ARG A 64 -8.70 -12.39 -32.94
CA ARG A 64 -7.85 -12.91 -34.02
C ARG A 64 -8.39 -14.21 -34.61
N GLY A 65 -9.00 -15.07 -33.79
CA GLY A 65 -9.60 -16.32 -34.23
C GLY A 65 -10.89 -16.15 -35.05
N THR A 66 -11.52 -14.97 -34.99
CA THR A 66 -12.75 -14.63 -35.73
C THR A 66 -12.49 -13.82 -37.00
N LEU A 67 -11.26 -13.35 -37.22
CA LEU A 67 -10.93 -12.63 -38.44
C LEU A 67 -10.84 -13.62 -39.60
N ASP A 68 -11.81 -13.53 -40.51
CA ASP A 68 -11.97 -14.41 -41.68
C ASP A 68 -10.97 -14.09 -42.82
N THR A 69 -10.05 -13.16 -42.56
CA THR A 69 -9.05 -12.71 -43.53
C THR A 69 -7.68 -12.62 -42.88
N SER A 70 -6.83 -13.62 -43.13
CA SER A 70 -5.39 -13.40 -42.97
C SER A 70 -4.94 -12.47 -44.09
N ASN A 71 -4.93 -11.16 -43.85
CA ASN A 71 -4.40 -10.15 -44.78
C ASN A 71 -4.97 -10.22 -46.21
N GLY A 72 -6.30 -10.40 -46.35
CA GLY A 72 -6.97 -10.43 -47.65
C GLY A 72 -6.78 -11.71 -48.47
N ARG A 73 -6.21 -12.77 -47.87
CA ARG A 73 -6.11 -14.10 -48.48
C ARG A 73 -7.22 -14.99 -47.95
N GLU A 74 -7.99 -15.60 -48.84
CA GLU A 74 -8.91 -16.67 -48.47
C GLU A 74 -8.11 -17.83 -47.88
N VAL A 75 -8.50 -18.24 -46.68
CA VAL A 75 -7.94 -19.38 -45.96
C VAL A 75 -8.94 -20.52 -46.08
N SER A 76 -8.47 -21.74 -46.36
CA SER A 76 -9.36 -22.90 -46.39
C SER A 76 -10.06 -23.09 -45.04
N SER A 77 -11.33 -23.50 -45.04
CA SER A 77 -12.12 -23.70 -43.81
C SER A 77 -11.42 -24.53 -42.74
N HIS A 78 -10.75 -25.62 -43.14
CA HIS A 78 -10.00 -26.47 -42.19
C HIS A 78 -8.88 -25.73 -41.45
N VAL A 79 -8.17 -24.84 -42.14
CA VAL A 79 -7.10 -24.03 -41.54
C VAL A 79 -7.71 -22.95 -40.64
N GLN A 80 -8.84 -22.36 -41.04
CA GLN A 80 -9.57 -21.39 -40.22
C GLN A 80 -10.02 -22.02 -38.90
N ASP A 81 -10.61 -23.22 -38.92
CA ASP A 81 -11.01 -23.96 -37.72
C ASP A 81 -9.82 -24.21 -36.78
N GLY A 82 -8.65 -24.57 -37.35
CA GLY A 82 -7.42 -24.74 -36.59
C GLY A 82 -6.92 -23.44 -35.94
N LEU A 83 -6.96 -22.32 -36.67
CA LEU A 83 -6.59 -21.00 -36.17
C LEU A 83 -7.53 -20.53 -35.05
N THR A 84 -8.84 -20.69 -35.23
CA THR A 84 -9.84 -20.39 -34.21
C THR A 84 -9.63 -21.25 -32.97
N ALA A 85 -9.47 -22.57 -33.11
CA ALA A 85 -9.22 -23.46 -31.98
C ALA A 85 -7.92 -23.10 -31.23
N TYR A 86 -6.86 -22.76 -31.95
CA TYR A 86 -5.61 -22.30 -31.36
C TYR A 86 -5.79 -20.97 -30.60
N ALA A 87 -6.45 -19.99 -31.20
CA ALA A 87 -6.74 -18.70 -30.58
C ALA A 87 -7.54 -18.85 -29.28
N HIS A 88 -8.55 -19.72 -29.26
CA HIS A 88 -9.32 -20.03 -28.04
C HIS A 88 -8.45 -20.67 -26.95
N ARG A 89 -7.52 -21.56 -27.30
CA ARG A 89 -6.56 -22.12 -26.33
C ARG A 89 -5.64 -21.05 -25.76
N GLN A 90 -5.13 -20.15 -26.60
CA GLN A 90 -4.30 -19.02 -26.13
C GLN A 90 -5.09 -18.14 -25.16
N ALA A 91 -6.31 -17.74 -25.53
CA ALA A 91 -7.18 -16.95 -24.68
C ALA A 91 -7.44 -17.61 -23.32
N ALA A 92 -7.68 -18.93 -23.30
CA ALA A 92 -7.88 -19.69 -22.08
C ALA A 92 -6.64 -19.68 -21.17
N MET A 93 -5.43 -19.77 -21.74
CA MET A 93 -4.19 -19.68 -20.95
C MET A 93 -4.02 -18.31 -20.29
N TYR A 94 -4.25 -17.22 -21.03
CA TYR A 94 -4.17 -15.85 -20.46
C TYR A 94 -5.19 -15.64 -19.34
N ARG A 95 -6.41 -16.18 -19.49
CA ARG A 95 -7.43 -16.15 -18.43
C ARG A 95 -7.02 -16.95 -17.21
N ALA A 96 -6.53 -18.18 -17.40
CA ALA A 96 -6.06 -19.02 -16.30
C ALA A 96 -4.90 -18.37 -15.54
N LEU A 97 -3.98 -17.72 -16.26
CA LEU A 97 -2.89 -16.97 -15.68
C LEU A 97 -3.38 -15.75 -14.88
N GLY A 98 -4.34 -15.00 -15.42
CA GLY A 98 -4.99 -13.90 -14.72
C GLY A 98 -5.68 -14.33 -13.43
N VAL A 99 -6.43 -15.43 -13.46
CA VAL A 99 -7.07 -16.01 -12.26
C VAL A 99 -6.03 -16.41 -11.21
N LYS A 100 -4.94 -17.07 -11.63
CA LYS A 100 -3.87 -17.47 -10.71
C LYS A 100 -3.21 -16.26 -10.05
N PHE A 101 -2.88 -15.22 -10.82
CA PHE A 101 -2.32 -13.99 -10.27
C PHE A 101 -3.30 -13.25 -9.37
N ALA A 102 -4.58 -13.16 -9.74
CA ALA A 102 -5.60 -12.53 -8.91
C ALA A 102 -5.73 -13.25 -7.55
N LYS A 103 -5.71 -14.59 -7.54
CA LYS A 103 -5.74 -15.38 -6.31
C LYS A 103 -4.50 -15.18 -5.44
N MET A 104 -3.30 -15.13 -6.02
CA MET A 104 -2.08 -14.83 -5.26
C MET A 104 -2.08 -13.39 -4.71
N TRP A 105 -2.83 -12.49 -5.34
CA TRP A 105 -2.98 -11.11 -4.94
C TRP A 105 -4.14 -10.86 -3.95
N GLU A 106 -4.99 -11.87 -3.75
CA GLU A 106 -6.15 -11.81 -2.87
C GLU A 106 -5.69 -11.63 -1.41
N GLY A 107 -5.89 -10.43 -0.87
CA GLY A 107 -5.51 -10.07 0.51
C GLY A 107 -4.32 -9.13 0.63
N VAL A 108 -3.49 -8.94 -0.41
CA VAL A 108 -2.37 -7.99 -0.36
C VAL A 108 -2.84 -6.53 -0.22
N PRO A 109 -3.88 -6.06 -0.95
CA PRO A 109 -4.37 -4.68 -0.79
C PRO A 109 -4.80 -4.35 0.65
N ALA A 110 -5.44 -5.30 1.34
CA ALA A 110 -5.90 -5.11 2.72
C ALA A 110 -4.75 -5.00 3.73
N LEU A 111 -3.56 -5.52 3.41
CA LEU A 111 -2.36 -5.34 4.24
C LEU A 111 -1.77 -3.93 4.10
N VAL A 112 -1.85 -3.35 2.89
CA VAL A 112 -1.33 -2.01 2.60
C VAL A 112 -2.24 -0.92 3.17
N GLU A 113 -3.56 -1.13 3.19
CA GLU A 113 -4.53 -0.14 3.69
C GLU A 113 -4.58 -0.04 5.22
N ARG A 114 -4.13 -1.08 5.95
CA ARG A 114 -4.14 -1.10 7.43
C ARG A 114 -3.04 -0.26 8.09
N GLU A 115 -1.96 0.05 7.38
CA GLU A 115 -0.84 0.84 7.93
C GLU A 115 -1.19 2.33 8.13
N ASP A 116 -2.33 2.79 7.59
CA ASP A 116 -2.81 4.18 7.72
C ASP A 116 -3.75 4.41 8.91
N GLU A 117 -4.11 3.38 9.70
CA GLU A 117 -4.98 3.52 10.87
C GLU A 117 -4.14 3.76 12.15
N PRO A 118 -4.20 4.95 12.79
CA PRO A 118 -3.51 5.18 14.06
C PRO A 118 -4.15 4.29 15.13
N THR A 119 -3.39 3.31 15.62
CA THR A 119 -3.81 2.53 16.79
C THR A 119 -4.06 3.50 17.95
N PRO A 120 -5.28 3.59 18.49
CA PRO A 120 -5.50 4.36 19.71
C PRO A 120 -4.60 3.78 20.81
N PRO A 121 -4.00 4.62 21.68
CA PRO A 121 -3.19 4.13 22.78
C PRO A 121 -4.03 3.17 23.63
N ASP A 122 -3.45 2.03 23.99
CA ASP A 122 -4.09 1.07 24.88
C ASP A 122 -4.43 1.78 26.21
N ASP A 123 -5.72 1.83 26.57
CA ASP A 123 -6.24 2.48 27.78
C ASP A 123 -5.73 1.83 29.10
N ASP A 124 -4.89 0.79 29.00
CA ASP A 124 -4.36 0.01 30.12
C ASP A 124 -3.17 0.66 30.85
N ASP A 125 -2.63 1.78 30.34
CA ASP A 125 -1.58 2.57 31.00
C ASP A 125 -2.11 3.74 31.86
N LEU A 126 -3.41 3.75 32.19
CA LEU A 126 -3.94 4.70 33.17
C LEU A 126 -3.50 4.27 34.58
N PRO A 127 -2.74 5.10 35.32
CA PRO A 127 -2.34 4.79 36.68
C PRO A 127 -3.60 4.64 37.55
N ALA A 128 -3.74 3.47 38.18
CA ALA A 128 -4.86 3.07 39.02
C ALA A 128 -4.82 3.78 40.38
N ASP A 129 -5.04 5.09 40.38
CA ASP A 129 -5.03 5.91 41.59
C ASP A 129 -5.94 7.12 41.42
N PHE A 130 -7.22 6.85 41.13
CA PHE A 130 -8.31 7.70 41.60
C PHE A 130 -8.95 7.02 42.81
N ASP A 131 -8.45 7.42 43.98
CA ASP A 131 -9.06 7.17 45.29
C ASP A 131 -10.52 7.61 45.26
N HIS A 132 -11.44 6.64 45.16
CA HIS A 132 -12.86 6.86 45.41
C HIS A 132 -13.05 7.05 46.92
N SER A 133 -12.77 8.26 47.41
CA SER A 133 -13.20 8.67 48.76
C SER A 133 -14.71 8.90 48.76
N PRO A 134 -15.51 8.13 49.52
CA PRO A 134 -16.95 8.29 49.57
C PRO A 134 -17.31 9.14 50.79
N GLU A 135 -17.14 10.46 50.71
CA GLU A 135 -17.61 11.33 51.79
C GLU A 135 -18.07 12.70 51.30
N ALA A 136 -19.29 12.77 50.78
CA ALA A 136 -20.13 13.97 50.81
C ALA A 136 -21.59 13.64 50.47
N ALA A 137 -22.19 12.68 51.17
CA ALA A 137 -23.65 12.51 51.18
C ALA A 137 -24.19 12.88 52.56
N ASN A 138 -24.23 14.17 52.88
CA ASN A 138 -25.25 14.70 53.78
C ASN A 138 -25.44 16.22 53.61
N ILE A 139 -26.22 16.59 52.59
CA ILE A 139 -26.94 17.87 52.60
C ILE A 139 -28.42 17.49 52.52
N VAL A 140 -29.22 18.10 53.41
CA VAL A 140 -30.67 18.03 53.62
C VAL A 140 -31.14 17.06 54.73
N ALA A 141 -31.28 17.59 55.96
CA ALA A 141 -32.58 17.78 56.62
C ALA A 141 -32.38 18.15 58.10
N GLY A 142 -32.87 19.34 58.48
CA GLY A 142 -32.89 19.87 59.85
C GLY A 142 -33.38 21.31 59.85
#